data_AF-A0A0G1XGW9-F1
#
_entry.id   AF-A0A0G1XGW9-F1
#
_cell.length_a   1.000
_cell.length_b   1.000
_cell.length_c   1.000
_cell.angle_alpha   90.00
_cell.angle_beta   90.00
_cell.angle_gamma   90.00
#
_symmetry.space_group_name_H-M   'P 1'
#
loop_
_entity.id
_entity.type
_entity.pdbx_description
1 polymer ?
#
loop_
_entity_poly.entity_id
_entity_poly.type
_entity_poly.pdbx_seq_one_letter_code
_entity_poly.pdbx_strand_id
1 'polypeptide(L)'
;MNHDEITYFAETTFRNEMRRFGIKRPDRRRHMYVIGKTGTGKTTMLDNMTVQDIQRGNGVAVLDPHGEYAERMLSFVPKERIDDVVYFNPADLAHPLGFNMLEKPDPNLRHFVASGLMGVFKKLWPDVWSARMEYFLANSILAHLERDGATLIGVNRIFGDKEYRKQIVSEIKDPIVKGFWENEFAKLPEQFMREAVAAIQNKVGQFISNPLVRNIIGQTSSTFNIREIMDQKKILIANLSKGKIGEENSNLLGALLVTRIYLTAMSRVDLPEEEREDFYVYVDEFQNFATESFANILSEARKYHLNLTLAHQYMGQLVDDKTKSAMLQQAILGNVGTIVSFRIGAEDAEVLEKEFEPEFLIQDFVNLGFAQIYLKLMIDNVASRPFSAKTLPPIPPPAENSSKEIIERCRERYGRSAAEIGEAISEWSGLVSRPIPPRAPRDLALTATEPRHAVSGAAAVGGGVAAEPKKKKDTGRTLWCRSNRMAGVQCIAPSTFRKSSAAVRGRERHWAVQNQDQSRGGKIKPPPRSSLLPSSEFRKTWRRFRLVNCGRGRSKSRTRAKDRQGLKPQAARINFQSLRSCRPRLLQSRQRKALTWMNCVKSCRSRWRLPKAKPKYRAMK
;
A
#
# COMPACT_ATOMS: atom_id res chain seq x y z
N MET A 1 29.64 3.85 27.01
CA MET A 1 28.41 4.21 26.26
C MET A 1 27.30 3.29 26.73
N ASN A 2 26.05 3.71 26.69
CA ASN A 2 24.94 2.85 27.07
C ASN A 2 24.66 1.85 25.92
N HIS A 3 24.93 0.56 26.13
CA HIS A 3 24.94 -0.41 25.04
C HIS A 3 23.54 -0.72 24.47
N ASP A 4 22.48 -0.43 25.23
CA ASP A 4 21.08 -0.64 24.84
C ASP A 4 20.50 0.43 23.92
N GLU A 5 21.28 1.47 23.62
CA GLU A 5 20.94 2.51 22.65
C GLU A 5 21.37 2.17 21.21
N ILE A 6 22.16 1.10 21.01
CA ILE A 6 22.73 0.73 19.70
C ILE A 6 22.16 -0.62 19.24
N THR A 7 21.52 -0.63 18.08
CA THR A 7 21.08 -1.88 17.40
C THR A 7 22.18 -2.34 16.45
N TYR A 8 22.90 -3.41 16.82
CA TYR A 8 24.11 -3.86 16.14
C TYR A 8 23.78 -4.76 14.96
N PHE A 9 24.35 -4.52 13.78
CA PHE A 9 24.01 -5.29 12.57
C PHE A 9 25.22 -5.68 11.70
N ALA A 10 26.39 -5.06 11.91
CA ALA A 10 27.56 -5.30 11.09
C ALA A 10 28.89 -5.06 11.84
N GLU A 11 29.99 -5.46 11.21
CA GLU A 11 31.37 -5.26 11.63
C GLU A 11 32.17 -4.57 10.52
N THR A 12 33.03 -3.61 10.87
CA THR A 12 33.90 -2.92 9.92
C THR A 12 34.92 -3.88 9.32
N THR A 13 35.26 -3.72 8.04
CA THR A 13 36.34 -4.49 7.38
C THR A 13 37.60 -3.65 7.11
N PHE A 14 37.73 -2.48 7.75
CA PHE A 14 38.81 -1.53 7.48
C PHE A 14 40.15 -2.00 8.07
N ARG A 15 41.18 -2.16 7.21
CA ARG A 15 42.54 -2.57 7.60
C ARG A 15 42.61 -3.85 8.44
N ASN A 16 41.68 -4.79 8.21
CA ASN A 16 41.47 -6.01 9.00
C ASN A 16 41.06 -5.80 10.47
N GLU A 17 40.73 -4.57 10.90
CA GLU A 17 40.12 -4.32 12.20
C GLU A 17 38.60 -4.58 12.16
N MET A 18 38.22 -5.79 12.57
CA MET A 18 36.82 -6.18 12.77
C MET A 18 36.26 -5.51 14.04
N ARG A 19 35.58 -4.37 13.89
CA ARG A 19 34.89 -3.66 14.98
C ARG A 19 33.38 -3.72 14.78
N ARG A 20 32.65 -4.33 15.72
CA ARG A 20 31.18 -4.43 15.71
C ARG A 20 30.53 -3.07 15.93
N PHE A 21 29.59 -2.70 15.05
CA PHE A 21 28.87 -1.43 15.09
C PHE A 21 27.37 -1.63 14.82
N GLY A 22 26.63 -0.53 14.95
CA GLY A 22 25.19 -0.49 14.77
C GLY A 22 24.69 0.94 14.60
N ILE A 23 23.37 1.09 14.57
CA ILE A 23 22.69 2.38 14.49
C ILE A 23 22.09 2.75 15.85
N LYS A 24 22.20 4.03 16.25
CA LYS A 24 21.68 4.54 17.53
C LYS A 24 20.17 4.77 17.45
N ARG A 25 19.43 4.61 18.57
CA ARG A 25 17.96 4.86 18.62
C ARG A 25 17.54 6.20 17.97
N PRO A 26 18.18 7.37 18.23
CA PRO A 26 17.77 8.64 17.61
C PRO A 26 18.03 8.71 16.11
N ASP A 27 19.05 8.01 15.61
CA ASP A 27 19.41 7.96 14.19
C ASP A 27 18.42 7.09 13.40
N ARG A 28 17.87 6.03 14.02
CA ARG A 28 16.81 5.17 13.43
C ARG A 28 15.52 5.93 13.11
N ARG A 29 15.24 7.06 13.78
CA ARG A 29 14.06 7.90 13.52
C ARG A 29 14.07 8.56 12.15
N ARG A 30 15.21 8.53 11.44
CA ARG A 30 15.35 8.94 10.04
C ARG A 30 15.24 7.77 9.04
N HIS A 31 14.82 6.61 9.52
CA HIS A 31 14.60 5.40 8.73
C HIS A 31 15.88 4.78 8.13
N MET A 32 15.76 3.52 7.71
CA MET A 32 16.82 2.79 7.02
C MET A 32 16.28 2.12 5.75
N TYR A 33 17.00 2.30 4.65
CA TYR A 33 16.75 1.61 3.39
C TYR A 33 17.81 0.53 3.16
N VAL A 34 17.37 -0.68 2.80
CA VAL A 34 18.22 -1.85 2.59
C VAL A 34 17.89 -2.47 1.22
N ILE A 35 18.85 -2.50 0.31
CA ILE A 35 18.68 -3.12 -1.01
C ILE A 35 19.69 -4.25 -1.23
N GLY A 36 19.22 -5.35 -1.81
CA GLY A 36 20.06 -6.50 -2.12
C GLY A 36 19.32 -7.61 -2.83
N LYS A 37 19.95 -8.20 -3.85
CA LYS A 37 19.45 -9.42 -4.52
C LYS A 37 19.25 -10.55 -3.51
N THR A 38 18.34 -11.48 -3.83
CA THR A 38 18.06 -12.67 -3.02
C THR A 38 19.33 -13.45 -2.68
N GLY A 39 19.40 -13.99 -1.45
CA GLY A 39 20.55 -14.79 -0.99
C GLY A 39 21.83 -14.01 -0.67
N THR A 40 21.79 -12.67 -0.59
CA THR A 40 22.97 -11.84 -0.25
C THR A 40 23.24 -11.70 1.25
N GLY A 41 22.26 -11.99 2.11
CA GLY A 41 22.33 -11.77 3.57
C GLY A 41 21.35 -10.73 4.11
N LYS A 42 20.53 -10.11 3.24
CA LYS A 42 19.51 -9.10 3.59
C LYS A 42 18.62 -9.52 4.76
N THR A 43 17.90 -10.63 4.64
CA THR A 43 16.96 -11.10 5.68
C THR A 43 17.67 -11.39 7.00
N THR A 44 18.87 -12.00 6.97
CA THR A 44 19.72 -12.21 8.18
C THR A 44 20.04 -10.91 8.92
N MET A 45 20.25 -9.80 8.20
CA MET A 45 20.48 -8.50 8.82
C MET A 45 19.20 -7.96 9.47
N LEU A 46 18.04 -8.12 8.83
CA LEU A 46 16.74 -7.76 9.40
C LEU A 46 16.43 -8.60 10.64
N ASP A 47 16.54 -9.93 10.54
CA ASP A 47 16.42 -10.89 11.65
C ASP A 47 17.19 -10.39 12.87
N ASN A 48 18.49 -10.14 12.70
CA ASN A 48 19.37 -9.74 13.79
C ASN A 48 18.94 -8.43 14.46
N MET A 49 18.44 -7.45 13.70
CA MET A 49 17.99 -6.17 14.24
C MET A 49 16.63 -6.28 14.95
N THR A 50 15.69 -7.00 14.35
CA THR A 50 14.33 -7.22 14.88
C THR A 50 14.36 -8.06 16.16
N VAL A 51 15.18 -9.11 16.21
CA VAL A 51 15.41 -9.91 17.42
C VAL A 51 15.98 -9.05 18.55
N GLN A 52 16.93 -8.15 18.26
CA GLN A 52 17.45 -7.20 19.27
C GLN A 52 16.37 -6.24 19.78
N ASP A 53 15.44 -5.77 18.96
CA ASP A 53 14.34 -4.91 19.41
C ASP A 53 13.33 -5.69 20.27
N ILE A 54 12.93 -6.88 19.83
CA ILE A 54 12.03 -7.78 20.57
C ILE A 54 12.62 -8.12 21.95
N GLN A 55 13.90 -8.50 22.02
CA GLN A 55 14.58 -8.87 23.27
C GLN A 55 14.88 -7.67 24.20
N ARG A 56 14.81 -6.43 23.71
CA ARG A 56 15.04 -5.20 24.49
C ARG A 56 13.79 -4.51 25.00
N GLY A 57 12.61 -5.13 24.86
CA GLY A 57 11.35 -4.50 25.26
C GLY A 57 10.88 -3.38 24.34
N ASN A 58 11.42 -3.27 23.12
CA ASN A 58 10.97 -2.26 22.16
C ASN A 58 9.64 -2.68 21.49
N GLY A 59 8.88 -1.70 21.01
CA GLY A 59 7.69 -1.90 20.18
C GLY A 59 8.06 -2.15 18.73
N VAL A 60 7.48 -3.19 18.12
CA VAL A 60 7.88 -3.69 16.81
C VAL A 60 6.67 -4.05 15.96
N ALA A 61 6.71 -3.69 14.67
CA ALA A 61 5.89 -4.32 13.63
C ALA A 61 6.78 -5.03 12.60
N VAL A 62 6.42 -6.27 12.24
CA VAL A 62 7.04 -7.06 11.17
C VAL A 62 6.00 -7.33 10.10
N LEU A 63 6.29 -6.97 8.85
CA LEU A 63 5.45 -7.27 7.69
C LEU A 63 6.26 -8.11 6.70
N ASP A 64 5.73 -9.30 6.38
CA ASP A 64 6.42 -10.33 5.60
C ASP A 64 5.49 -10.96 4.54
N PRO A 65 5.72 -10.75 3.23
CA PRO A 65 4.94 -11.35 2.13
C PRO A 65 5.32 -12.81 1.82
N HIS A 66 6.32 -13.39 2.47
CA HIS A 66 6.77 -14.77 2.27
C HIS A 66 6.33 -15.70 3.43
N GLY A 67 6.40 -15.22 4.67
CA GLY A 67 5.94 -15.88 5.89
C GLY A 67 7.06 -16.50 6.74
N GLU A 68 8.20 -16.81 6.14
CA GLU A 68 9.36 -17.40 6.82
C GLU A 68 9.98 -16.46 7.86
N TYR A 69 10.02 -15.15 7.58
CA TYR A 69 10.57 -14.14 8.48
C TYR A 69 9.62 -13.88 9.66
N ALA A 70 8.31 -13.79 9.40
CA ALA A 70 7.28 -13.72 10.45
C ALA A 70 7.28 -14.95 11.37
N GLU A 71 7.30 -16.15 10.79
CA GLU A 71 7.34 -17.41 11.55
C GLU A 71 8.66 -17.58 12.33
N ARG A 72 9.78 -17.08 11.79
CA ARG A 72 11.05 -17.00 12.52
C ARG A 72 10.96 -16.03 13.71
N MET A 73 10.44 -14.82 13.52
CA MET A 73 10.42 -13.80 14.59
C MET A 73 9.57 -14.21 15.80
N LEU A 74 8.49 -14.98 15.62
CA LEU A 74 7.75 -15.58 16.73
C LEU A 74 8.65 -16.40 17.66
N SER A 75 9.62 -17.15 17.11
CA SER A 75 10.50 -18.02 17.91
C SER A 75 11.51 -17.27 18.77
N PHE A 76 11.70 -15.96 18.54
CA PHE A 76 12.60 -15.09 19.30
C PHE A 76 11.90 -14.19 20.33
N VAL A 77 10.57 -14.27 20.45
CA VAL A 77 9.81 -13.57 21.50
C VAL A 77 10.12 -14.24 22.86
N PRO A 78 10.63 -13.51 23.87
CA PRO A 78 10.89 -14.08 25.18
C PRO A 78 9.59 -14.29 25.96
N LYS A 79 9.60 -15.20 26.95
CA LYS A 79 8.38 -15.70 27.63
C LYS A 79 7.55 -14.59 28.26
N GLU A 80 8.20 -13.60 28.85
CA GLU A 80 7.61 -12.42 29.47
C GLU A 80 6.96 -11.42 28.48
N ARG A 81 7.10 -11.64 27.16
CA ARG A 81 6.49 -10.84 26.09
C ARG A 81 5.44 -11.62 25.27
N ILE A 82 5.09 -12.85 25.64
CA ILE A 82 4.12 -13.67 24.90
C ILE A 82 2.77 -12.94 24.78
N ASP A 83 2.29 -12.33 25.87
CA ASP A 83 1.02 -11.60 25.91
C ASP A 83 1.06 -10.22 25.20
N ASP A 84 2.23 -9.78 24.72
CA ASP A 84 2.38 -8.57 23.90
C ASP A 84 2.28 -8.86 22.39
N VAL A 85 2.15 -10.11 21.96
CA VAL A 85 2.15 -10.45 20.53
C VAL A 85 0.75 -10.41 19.92
N VAL A 86 0.61 -9.62 18.86
CA VAL A 86 -0.49 -9.71 17.89
C VAL A 86 0.05 -10.39 16.63
N TYR A 87 -0.27 -11.67 16.45
CA TYR A 87 0.09 -12.44 15.26
C TYR A 87 -1.02 -12.36 14.21
N PHE A 88 -0.91 -11.40 13.30
CA PHE A 88 -1.85 -11.22 12.21
C PHE A 88 -1.51 -12.18 11.06
N ASN A 89 -2.23 -13.30 11.00
CA ASN A 89 -2.08 -14.33 9.97
C ASN A 89 -3.41 -14.58 9.24
N PRO A 90 -3.64 -13.97 8.06
CA PRO A 90 -4.86 -14.18 7.29
C PRO A 90 -5.07 -15.61 6.80
N ALA A 91 -4.06 -16.50 6.85
CA ALA A 91 -4.25 -17.91 6.54
C ALA A 91 -4.98 -18.69 7.65
N ASP A 92 -5.16 -18.11 8.85
CA ASP A 92 -6.02 -18.70 9.89
C ASP A 92 -7.49 -18.40 9.60
N LEU A 93 -8.11 -19.28 8.81
CA LEU A 93 -9.53 -19.19 8.46
C LEU A 93 -10.47 -19.58 9.60
N ALA A 94 -9.97 -20.13 10.72
CA ALA A 94 -10.78 -20.55 11.85
C ALA A 94 -10.97 -19.42 12.88
N HIS A 95 -9.90 -18.66 13.14
CA HIS A 95 -9.86 -17.58 14.13
C HIS A 95 -9.35 -16.24 13.55
N PRO A 96 -9.88 -15.75 12.41
CA PRO A 96 -9.33 -14.56 11.76
C PRO A 96 -9.51 -13.28 12.60
N LEU A 97 -8.39 -12.57 12.81
CA LEU A 97 -8.35 -11.28 13.49
C LEU A 97 -9.09 -10.22 12.65
N GLY A 98 -10.10 -9.57 13.23
CA GLY A 98 -10.81 -8.46 12.61
C GLY A 98 -9.93 -7.22 12.49
N PHE A 99 -9.98 -6.56 11.33
CA PHE A 99 -9.21 -5.34 11.04
C PHE A 99 -10.03 -4.43 10.12
N ASN A 100 -10.70 -3.45 10.71
CA ASN A 100 -11.61 -2.55 9.98
C ASN A 100 -10.96 -1.18 9.74
N MET A 101 -10.54 -0.91 8.50
CA MET A 101 -9.95 0.38 8.13
C MET A 101 -10.91 1.56 8.32
N LEU A 102 -12.23 1.32 8.26
CA LEU A 102 -13.26 2.34 8.44
C LEU A 102 -13.67 2.56 9.91
N GLU A 103 -13.07 1.83 10.85
CA GLU A 103 -13.38 1.94 12.28
C GLU A 103 -13.14 3.36 12.80
N LYS A 104 -14.28 4.01 13.08
CA LYS A 104 -14.50 5.39 13.58
C LYS A 104 -13.23 6.16 13.92
N PRO A 105 -12.54 6.74 12.92
CA PRO A 105 -11.42 7.63 13.19
C PRO A 105 -11.92 8.95 13.79
N ASP A 106 -11.01 9.70 14.39
CA ASP A 106 -11.24 11.11 14.72
C ASP A 106 -11.77 11.88 13.49
N PRO A 107 -12.76 12.77 13.62
CA PRO A 107 -13.34 13.51 12.50
C PRO A 107 -12.31 14.21 11.61
N ASN A 108 -11.23 14.75 12.19
CA ASN A 108 -10.16 15.43 11.47
C ASN A 108 -9.27 14.45 10.68
N LEU A 109 -9.21 13.19 11.09
CA LEU A 109 -8.44 12.13 10.43
C LEU A 109 -9.21 11.41 9.31
N ARG A 110 -10.53 11.63 9.17
CA ARG A 110 -11.38 10.97 8.15
C ARG A 110 -10.86 11.15 6.73
N HIS A 111 -10.45 12.36 6.35
CA HIS A 111 -9.90 12.62 5.01
C HIS A 111 -8.57 11.90 4.77
N PHE A 112 -7.73 11.74 5.80
CA PHE A 112 -6.49 10.97 5.71
C PHE A 112 -6.76 9.46 5.58
N VAL A 113 -7.75 8.92 6.31
CA VAL A 113 -8.20 7.52 6.15
C VAL A 113 -8.75 7.28 4.75
N ALA A 114 -9.60 8.18 4.24
CA ALA A 114 -10.16 8.06 2.89
C ALA A 114 -9.09 8.18 1.79
N SER A 115 -8.15 9.12 1.93
CA SER A 115 -7.03 9.30 1.00
C SER A 115 -6.07 8.10 1.01
N GLY A 116 -5.71 7.59 2.19
CA GLY A 116 -4.87 6.41 2.34
C GLY A 116 -5.50 5.16 1.71
N LEU A 117 -6.79 4.90 2.02
CA LEU A 117 -7.55 3.79 1.45
C LEU A 117 -7.68 3.90 -0.09
N MET A 118 -7.90 5.11 -0.62
CA MET A 118 -7.88 5.36 -2.06
C MET A 118 -6.49 5.07 -2.66
N GLY A 119 -5.41 5.48 -2.01
CA GLY A 119 -4.04 5.17 -2.42
C GLY A 119 -3.75 3.66 -2.51
N VAL A 120 -4.27 2.88 -1.57
CA VAL A 120 -4.21 1.41 -1.61
C VAL A 120 -4.97 0.85 -2.83
N PHE A 121 -6.21 1.29 -3.05
CA PHE A 121 -7.00 0.84 -4.21
C PHE A 121 -6.40 1.26 -5.56
N LYS A 122 -5.73 2.42 -5.65
CA LYS A 122 -4.96 2.82 -6.83
C LYS A 122 -3.77 1.89 -7.07
N LYS A 123 -2.96 1.62 -6.04
CA LYS A 123 -1.78 0.73 -6.12
C LYS A 123 -2.14 -0.71 -6.55
N LEU A 124 -3.31 -1.21 -6.17
CA LEU A 124 -3.77 -2.55 -6.55
C LEU A 124 -4.26 -2.63 -8.00
N TRP A 125 -4.84 -1.56 -8.55
CA TRP A 125 -5.43 -1.55 -9.89
C TRP A 125 -5.06 -0.29 -10.69
N PRO A 126 -3.76 -0.04 -10.97
CA PRO A 126 -3.27 1.23 -11.50
C PRO A 126 -3.89 1.65 -12.84
N ASP A 127 -4.38 0.68 -13.63
CA ASP A 127 -4.97 0.89 -14.96
C ASP A 127 -6.49 1.08 -14.99
N VAL A 128 -7.18 0.84 -13.87
CA VAL A 128 -8.64 0.62 -13.87
C VAL A 128 -9.39 1.80 -13.23
N TRP A 129 -8.68 2.84 -12.80
CA TRP A 129 -9.27 4.03 -12.19
C TRP A 129 -9.61 5.10 -13.23
N SER A 130 -10.85 5.58 -13.16
CA SER A 130 -11.28 6.83 -13.78
C SER A 130 -11.61 7.85 -12.70
N ALA A 131 -11.44 9.14 -12.98
CA ALA A 131 -11.74 10.21 -12.02
C ALA A 131 -13.19 10.14 -11.47
N ARG A 132 -14.14 9.61 -12.26
CA ARG A 132 -15.53 9.36 -11.81
C ARG A 132 -15.61 8.21 -10.79
N MET A 133 -14.91 7.11 -11.03
CA MET A 133 -14.85 5.99 -10.08
C MET A 133 -14.18 6.40 -8.77
N GLU A 134 -13.09 7.17 -8.85
CA GLU A 134 -12.43 7.74 -7.67
C GLU A 134 -13.38 8.65 -6.89
N TYR A 135 -14.08 9.57 -7.57
CA TYR A 135 -15.02 10.50 -6.94
C TYR A 135 -16.20 9.78 -6.25
N PHE A 136 -16.80 8.78 -6.90
CA PHE A 136 -17.89 8.00 -6.32
C PHE A 136 -17.42 7.13 -5.14
N LEU A 137 -16.26 6.47 -5.25
CA LEU A 137 -15.72 5.67 -4.16
C LEU A 137 -15.25 6.54 -2.99
N ALA A 138 -14.65 7.72 -3.24
CA ALA A 138 -14.28 8.65 -2.18
C ALA A 138 -15.49 9.12 -1.37
N ASN A 139 -16.58 9.53 -2.03
CA ASN A 139 -17.83 9.90 -1.35
C ASN A 139 -18.50 8.72 -0.64
N SER A 140 -18.34 7.49 -1.16
CA SER A 140 -18.77 6.26 -0.46
C SER A 140 -17.95 6.03 0.81
N ILE A 141 -16.62 6.10 0.75
CA ILE A 141 -15.75 5.94 1.92
C ILE A 141 -16.06 7.01 2.97
N LEU A 142 -16.13 8.30 2.58
CA LEU A 142 -16.42 9.40 3.49
C LEU A 142 -17.78 9.25 4.19
N ALA A 143 -18.82 8.84 3.46
CA ALA A 143 -20.14 8.56 4.04
C ALA A 143 -20.14 7.39 5.04
N HIS A 144 -19.28 6.39 4.85
CA HIS A 144 -19.13 5.28 5.80
C HIS A 144 -18.29 5.68 7.03
N LEU A 145 -17.29 6.55 6.89
CA LEU A 145 -16.49 7.09 8.01
C LEU A 145 -17.28 8.02 8.95
N GLU A 146 -18.51 8.39 8.57
CA GLU A 146 -19.46 9.09 9.43
C GLU A 146 -20.19 8.17 10.42
N ARG A 147 -20.26 6.86 10.13
CA ARG A 147 -21.15 5.89 10.78
C ARG A 147 -20.41 4.86 11.62
N ASP A 148 -20.97 4.58 12.80
CA ASP A 148 -20.47 3.54 13.71
C ASP A 148 -20.77 2.14 13.17
N GLY A 149 -19.80 1.23 13.24
CA GLY A 149 -19.92 -0.14 12.73
C GLY A 149 -19.98 -0.24 11.20
N ALA A 150 -19.60 0.79 10.45
CA ALA A 150 -19.44 0.72 9.01
C ALA A 150 -18.22 -0.14 8.61
N THR A 151 -18.34 -0.88 7.51
CA THR A 151 -17.29 -1.79 7.00
C THR A 151 -17.10 -1.62 5.50
N LEU A 152 -16.01 -2.15 4.94
CA LEU A 152 -15.76 -2.07 3.48
C LEU A 152 -16.84 -2.79 2.64
N ILE A 153 -17.64 -3.68 3.23
CA ILE A 153 -18.79 -4.32 2.57
C ILE A 153 -19.86 -3.27 2.20
N GLY A 154 -19.98 -2.19 2.97
CA GLY A 154 -20.94 -1.11 2.75
C GLY A 154 -20.75 -0.34 1.45
N VAL A 155 -19.52 -0.31 0.93
CA VAL A 155 -19.20 0.32 -0.37
C VAL A 155 -20.02 -0.31 -1.50
N ASN A 156 -20.17 -1.64 -1.52
CA ASN A 156 -21.02 -2.28 -2.52
C ASN A 156 -22.51 -2.07 -2.24
N ARG A 157 -22.89 -2.04 -0.96
CA ARG A 157 -24.28 -1.91 -0.52
C ARG A 157 -24.87 -0.52 -0.79
N ILE A 158 -24.17 0.57 -0.52
CA ILE A 158 -24.67 1.94 -0.76
C ILE A 158 -25.02 2.20 -2.23
N PHE A 159 -24.29 1.58 -3.16
CA PHE A 159 -24.57 1.68 -4.59
C PHE A 159 -25.73 0.78 -5.06
N GLY A 160 -25.99 -0.37 -4.42
CA GLY A 160 -27.06 -1.31 -4.81
C GLY A 160 -28.38 -1.17 -4.04
N ASP A 161 -28.32 -0.96 -2.73
CA ASP A 161 -29.46 -0.95 -1.79
C ASP A 161 -29.94 0.48 -1.54
N LYS A 162 -31.16 0.79 -2.00
CA LYS A 162 -31.76 2.13 -1.89
C LYS A 162 -32.14 2.50 -0.45
N GLU A 163 -32.55 1.55 0.38
CA GLU A 163 -32.94 1.84 1.76
C GLU A 163 -31.71 1.95 2.68
N TYR A 164 -30.68 1.11 2.49
CA TYR A 164 -29.40 1.30 3.19
C TYR A 164 -28.74 2.63 2.82
N ARG A 165 -28.78 3.03 1.54
CA ARG A 165 -28.32 4.37 1.12
C ARG A 165 -29.07 5.47 1.85
N LYS A 166 -30.40 5.40 1.90
CA LYS A 166 -31.25 6.39 2.59
C LYS A 166 -30.96 6.46 4.09
N GLN A 167 -30.68 5.32 4.74
CA GLN A 167 -30.22 5.26 6.12
C GLN A 167 -28.87 5.98 6.28
N ILE A 168 -27.82 5.55 5.54
CA ILE A 168 -26.49 6.17 5.57
C ILE A 168 -26.59 7.69 5.38
N VAL A 169 -27.28 8.16 4.34
CA VAL A 169 -27.36 9.58 3.96
C VAL A 169 -28.12 10.42 5.00
N SER A 170 -29.02 9.81 5.78
CA SER A 170 -29.64 10.48 6.93
C SER A 170 -28.67 10.72 8.09
N GLU A 171 -27.65 9.87 8.25
CA GLU A 171 -26.63 9.93 9.31
C GLU A 171 -25.45 10.87 8.97
N ILE A 172 -25.21 11.20 7.69
CA ILE A 172 -24.12 12.11 7.25
C ILE A 172 -24.33 13.52 7.79
N LYS A 173 -23.26 14.11 8.33
CA LYS A 173 -23.18 15.47 8.91
C LYS A 173 -22.43 16.44 7.99
N ASP A 174 -21.45 15.96 7.22
CA ASP A 174 -20.76 16.75 6.20
C ASP A 174 -21.75 17.19 5.09
N PRO A 175 -22.00 18.50 4.90
CA PRO A 175 -22.98 18.99 3.95
C PRO A 175 -22.55 18.81 2.48
N ILE A 176 -21.25 18.65 2.21
CA ILE A 176 -20.72 18.40 0.86
C ILE A 176 -20.92 16.93 0.50
N VAL A 177 -20.54 16.01 1.39
CA VAL A 177 -20.73 14.56 1.17
C VAL A 177 -22.23 14.23 1.11
N LYS A 178 -23.04 14.82 2.00
CA LYS A 178 -24.50 14.69 1.94
C LYS A 178 -25.08 15.31 0.67
N GLY A 179 -24.58 16.49 0.30
CA GLY A 179 -24.93 17.19 -0.94
C GLY A 179 -24.72 16.31 -2.18
N PHE A 180 -23.56 15.65 -2.31
CA PHE A 180 -23.31 14.69 -3.38
C PHE A 180 -24.39 13.59 -3.44
N TRP A 181 -24.73 12.96 -2.31
CA TRP A 181 -25.69 11.86 -2.30
C TRP A 181 -27.13 12.30 -2.61
N GLU A 182 -27.59 13.42 -2.03
CA GLU A 182 -28.96 13.92 -2.19
C GLU A 182 -29.17 14.70 -3.49
N ASN A 183 -28.15 15.43 -3.97
CA ASN A 183 -28.30 16.39 -5.07
C ASN A 183 -27.60 16.03 -6.36
N GLU A 184 -26.59 15.16 -6.35
CA GLU A 184 -25.92 14.69 -7.57
C GLU A 184 -26.29 13.23 -7.85
N PHE A 185 -25.88 12.32 -6.97
CA PHE A 185 -26.01 10.88 -7.18
C PHE A 185 -27.47 10.44 -7.31
N ALA A 186 -28.37 10.95 -6.47
CA ALA A 186 -29.80 10.67 -6.56
C ALA A 186 -30.48 11.20 -7.85
N LYS A 187 -29.87 12.14 -8.56
CA LYS A 187 -30.39 12.71 -9.83
C LYS A 187 -29.80 12.05 -11.08
N LEU A 188 -28.85 11.12 -10.94
CA LEU A 188 -28.31 10.36 -12.06
C LEU A 188 -29.37 9.41 -12.65
N PRO A 189 -29.53 9.33 -13.98
CA PRO A 189 -30.37 8.32 -14.60
C PRO A 189 -29.95 6.92 -14.18
N GLU A 190 -30.88 6.04 -13.80
CA GLU A 190 -30.53 4.75 -13.18
C GLU A 190 -29.60 3.88 -14.03
N GLN A 191 -29.74 3.94 -15.36
CA GLN A 191 -28.88 3.17 -16.26
C GLN A 191 -27.43 3.64 -16.20
N PHE A 192 -27.21 4.96 -16.26
CA PHE A 192 -25.90 5.58 -16.11
C PHE A 192 -25.33 5.36 -14.70
N MET A 193 -26.18 5.38 -13.67
CA MET A 193 -25.80 5.04 -12.30
C MET A 193 -25.25 3.60 -12.24
N ARG A 194 -26.01 2.61 -12.74
CA ARG A 194 -25.61 1.19 -12.79
C ARG A 194 -24.27 1.01 -13.51
N GLU A 195 -24.13 1.58 -14.70
CA GLU A 195 -22.91 1.50 -15.52
C GLU A 195 -21.69 2.11 -14.80
N ALA A 196 -21.85 3.28 -14.18
CA ALA A 196 -20.76 3.99 -13.52
C ALA A 196 -20.31 3.36 -12.18
N VAL A 197 -21.21 2.68 -11.44
CA VAL A 197 -20.84 2.00 -10.18
C VAL A 197 -20.38 0.56 -10.38
N ALA A 198 -20.77 -0.11 -11.47
CA ALA A 198 -20.46 -1.53 -11.71
C ALA A 198 -18.95 -1.83 -11.64
N ALA A 199 -18.10 -0.95 -12.18
CA ALA A 199 -16.65 -1.11 -12.10
C ALA A 199 -16.13 -1.08 -10.64
N ILE A 200 -16.67 -0.20 -9.79
CA ILE A 200 -16.33 -0.10 -8.37
C ILE A 200 -16.84 -1.34 -7.63
N GLN A 201 -18.11 -1.72 -7.85
CA GLN A 201 -18.74 -2.86 -7.20
C GLN A 201 -18.06 -4.19 -7.55
N ASN A 202 -17.60 -4.35 -8.79
CA ASN A 202 -16.81 -5.50 -9.21
C ASN A 202 -15.46 -5.53 -8.48
N LYS A 203 -14.73 -4.40 -8.46
CA LYS A 203 -13.40 -4.33 -7.84
C LYS A 203 -13.42 -4.55 -6.32
N VAL A 204 -14.29 -3.85 -5.60
CA VAL A 204 -14.45 -4.05 -4.15
C VAL A 204 -15.11 -5.41 -3.86
N GLY A 205 -15.97 -5.90 -4.76
CA GLY A 205 -16.61 -7.21 -4.71
C GLY A 205 -15.65 -8.40 -4.86
N GLN A 206 -14.52 -8.26 -5.57
CA GLN A 206 -13.49 -9.30 -5.67
C GLN A 206 -12.95 -9.67 -4.27
N PHE A 207 -12.69 -8.68 -3.41
CA PHE A 207 -12.22 -8.92 -2.05
C PHE A 207 -13.31 -9.40 -1.08
N ILE A 208 -14.54 -8.87 -1.19
CA ILE A 208 -15.69 -9.31 -0.35
C ILE A 208 -16.11 -10.76 -0.70
N SER A 209 -15.93 -11.19 -1.94
CA SER A 209 -16.23 -12.56 -2.37
C SER A 209 -15.32 -13.59 -1.69
N ASN A 210 -14.05 -13.25 -1.46
CA ASN A 210 -13.08 -14.11 -0.80
C ASN A 210 -13.35 -14.18 0.72
N PRO A 211 -13.71 -15.35 1.30
CA PRO A 211 -13.97 -15.47 2.74
C PRO A 211 -12.78 -15.06 3.61
N LEU A 212 -11.55 -15.31 3.15
CA LEU A 212 -10.32 -14.94 3.87
C LEU A 212 -10.26 -13.44 4.15
N VAL A 213 -10.44 -12.62 3.11
CA VAL A 213 -10.39 -11.16 3.24
C VAL A 213 -11.67 -10.65 3.89
N ARG A 214 -12.85 -11.15 3.47
CA ARG A 214 -14.15 -10.73 4.02
C ARG A 214 -14.22 -10.92 5.54
N ASN A 215 -13.74 -12.03 6.08
CA ASN A 215 -13.82 -12.30 7.51
C ASN A 215 -12.87 -11.40 8.34
N ILE A 216 -11.94 -10.69 7.70
CA ILE A 216 -11.04 -9.70 8.32
C ILE A 216 -11.62 -8.28 8.21
N ILE A 217 -11.91 -7.82 6.98
CA ILE A 217 -12.36 -6.42 6.72
C ILE A 217 -13.87 -6.19 6.85
N GLY A 218 -14.64 -7.27 7.03
CA GLY A 218 -16.09 -7.27 7.20
C GLY A 218 -16.55 -7.23 8.66
N GLN A 219 -15.62 -7.32 9.62
CA GLN A 219 -15.95 -7.11 11.04
C GLN A 219 -16.21 -5.62 11.31
N THR A 220 -17.19 -5.32 12.16
CA THR A 220 -17.60 -3.94 12.47
C THR A 220 -16.57 -3.16 13.29
N SER A 221 -15.77 -3.87 14.08
CA SER A 221 -14.63 -3.36 14.84
C SER A 221 -13.37 -4.17 14.54
N SER A 222 -12.20 -3.55 14.75
CA SER A 222 -10.94 -4.27 14.79
C SER A 222 -10.83 -5.06 16.10
N THR A 223 -10.15 -6.19 16.05
CA THR A 223 -9.92 -7.05 17.23
C THR A 223 -8.68 -6.61 18.03
N PHE A 224 -7.73 -5.96 17.38
CA PHE A 224 -6.50 -5.42 17.97
C PHE A 224 -6.38 -3.92 17.71
N ASN A 225 -5.82 -3.19 18.67
CA ASN A 225 -5.68 -1.73 18.58
C ASN A 225 -4.21 -1.33 18.29
N ILE A 226 -3.95 -0.79 17.10
CA ILE A 226 -2.58 -0.39 16.72
C ILE A 226 -2.04 0.76 17.60
N ARG A 227 -2.91 1.62 18.17
CA ARG A 227 -2.46 2.72 19.06
C ARG A 227 -1.94 2.15 20.37
N GLU A 228 -2.67 1.20 20.94
CA GLU A 228 -2.24 0.43 22.12
C GLU A 228 -0.92 -0.31 21.83
N ILE A 229 -0.81 -0.94 20.65
CA ILE A 229 0.41 -1.67 20.26
C ILE A 229 1.64 -0.74 20.20
N MET A 230 1.48 0.46 19.66
CA MET A 230 2.57 1.45 19.59
C MET A 230 2.97 1.99 20.96
N ASP A 231 1.99 2.44 21.75
CA ASP A 231 2.26 3.17 22.99
C ASP A 231 2.65 2.25 24.14
N GLN A 232 2.18 1.00 24.14
CA GLN A 232 2.57 -0.04 25.11
C GLN A 232 3.73 -0.91 24.62
N LYS A 233 4.45 -0.52 23.55
CA LYS A 233 5.63 -1.22 23.01
C LYS A 233 5.38 -2.71 22.68
N LYS A 234 4.22 -3.04 22.13
CA LYS A 234 3.85 -4.43 21.79
C LYS A 234 4.44 -4.89 20.46
N ILE A 235 4.23 -6.16 20.13
CA ILE A 235 4.82 -6.85 18.98
C ILE A 235 3.70 -7.21 17.99
N LEU A 236 3.67 -6.57 16.82
CA LEU A 236 2.78 -6.92 15.70
C LEU A 236 3.57 -7.74 14.67
N ILE A 237 3.21 -9.00 14.45
CA ILE A 237 3.83 -9.84 13.41
C ILE A 237 2.75 -10.18 12.38
N ALA A 238 2.86 -9.61 11.19
CA ALA A 238 1.94 -9.81 10.07
C ALA A 238 2.54 -10.80 9.06
N ASN A 239 2.07 -12.05 9.12
CA ASN A 239 2.39 -13.09 8.14
C ASN A 239 1.45 -12.95 6.94
N LEU A 240 1.95 -12.34 5.87
CA LEU A 240 1.20 -12.05 4.64
C LEU A 240 1.59 -13.00 3.50
N SER A 241 2.03 -14.22 3.83
CA SER A 241 2.58 -15.21 2.88
C SER A 241 1.74 -15.35 1.60
N LYS A 242 2.25 -14.79 0.48
CA LYS A 242 1.60 -14.84 -0.85
C LYS A 242 1.28 -16.27 -1.29
N GLY A 243 2.10 -17.24 -0.89
CA GLY A 243 1.88 -18.66 -1.17
C GLY A 243 0.72 -19.29 -0.40
N LYS A 244 0.35 -18.73 0.76
CA LYS A 244 -0.79 -19.18 1.58
C LYS A 244 -2.08 -18.42 1.26
N ILE A 245 -2.00 -17.10 1.01
CA ILE A 245 -3.18 -16.22 0.93
C ILE A 245 -3.43 -15.60 -0.46
N GLY A 246 -2.51 -15.77 -1.41
CA GLY A 246 -2.56 -15.17 -2.74
C GLY A 246 -2.02 -13.73 -2.78
N GLU A 247 -1.40 -13.36 -3.90
CA GLU A 247 -0.66 -12.10 -4.04
C GLU A 247 -1.54 -10.84 -3.90
N GLU A 248 -2.69 -10.78 -4.57
CA GLU A 248 -3.57 -9.60 -4.52
C GLU A 248 -4.10 -9.35 -3.09
N ASN A 249 -4.41 -10.42 -2.35
CA ASN A 249 -4.86 -10.35 -0.95
C ASN A 249 -3.72 -9.95 0.00
N SER A 250 -2.51 -10.49 -0.20
CA SER A 250 -1.29 -10.06 0.51
C SER A 250 -1.04 -8.57 0.35
N ASN A 251 -1.01 -8.11 -0.90
CA ASN A 251 -0.68 -6.73 -1.22
C ASN A 251 -1.75 -5.76 -0.68
N LEU A 252 -3.03 -6.14 -0.75
CA LEU A 252 -4.12 -5.40 -0.10
C LEU A 252 -3.93 -5.30 1.41
N LEU A 253 -3.85 -6.43 2.12
CA LEU A 253 -3.83 -6.45 3.58
C LEU A 253 -2.58 -5.77 4.13
N GLY A 254 -1.42 -5.97 3.51
CA GLY A 254 -0.18 -5.28 3.89
C GLY A 254 -0.22 -3.78 3.62
N ALA A 255 -0.73 -3.34 2.46
CA ALA A 255 -0.86 -1.90 2.17
C ALA A 255 -1.88 -1.21 3.11
N LEU A 256 -2.99 -1.87 3.46
CA LEU A 256 -3.92 -1.38 4.48
C LEU A 256 -3.29 -1.32 5.88
N LEU A 257 -2.54 -2.35 6.29
CA LEU A 257 -1.81 -2.36 7.57
C LEU A 257 -0.79 -1.24 7.65
N VAL A 258 0.08 -1.09 6.65
CA VAL A 258 1.04 0.02 6.51
C VAL A 258 0.32 1.37 6.64
N THR A 259 -0.80 1.54 5.94
CA THR A 259 -1.58 2.78 5.98
C THR A 259 -2.17 3.04 7.37
N ARG A 260 -2.77 2.04 8.04
CA ARG A 260 -3.31 2.22 9.41
C ARG A 260 -2.19 2.47 10.42
N ILE A 261 -1.06 1.76 10.34
CA ILE A 261 0.15 2.01 11.13
C ILE A 261 0.58 3.48 11.01
N TYR A 262 0.68 4.02 9.80
CA TYR A 262 1.02 5.43 9.62
C TYR A 262 -0.02 6.39 10.22
N LEU A 263 -1.30 6.20 9.92
CA LEU A 263 -2.37 7.09 10.41
C LEU A 263 -2.52 7.04 11.94
N THR A 264 -2.26 5.87 12.55
CA THR A 264 -2.18 5.72 14.00
C THR A 264 -0.92 6.38 14.57
N ALA A 265 0.23 6.34 13.89
CA ALA A 265 1.40 7.10 14.31
C ALA A 265 1.14 8.62 14.22
N MET A 266 0.49 9.11 13.16
CA MET A 266 0.06 10.51 13.05
C MET A 266 -0.89 10.93 14.18
N SER A 267 -1.77 10.03 14.65
CA SER A 267 -2.69 10.36 15.75
C SER A 267 -1.97 10.60 17.07
N ARG A 268 -0.70 10.19 17.22
CA ARG A 268 0.17 10.45 18.39
C ARG A 268 0.60 11.92 18.53
N VAL A 269 0.02 12.82 17.72
CA VAL A 269 0.17 14.28 17.83
C VAL A 269 -0.43 14.85 19.14
N ASP A 270 -1.31 14.09 19.79
CA ASP A 270 -1.88 14.37 21.11
C ASP A 270 -0.86 14.25 22.26
N LEU A 271 0.18 13.42 22.11
CA LEU A 271 1.28 13.28 23.07
C LEU A 271 2.43 14.26 22.76
N PRO A 272 3.15 14.81 23.77
CA PRO A 272 4.44 15.49 23.59
C PRO A 272 5.46 14.62 22.85
N GLU A 273 6.39 15.22 22.09
CA GLU A 273 7.36 14.43 21.31
C GLU A 273 8.31 13.64 22.21
N GLU A 274 8.62 14.19 23.39
CA GLU A 274 9.42 13.58 24.45
C GLU A 274 8.78 12.35 25.09
N GLU A 275 7.44 12.25 25.06
CA GLU A 275 6.65 11.15 25.64
C GLU A 275 6.28 10.06 24.61
N ARG A 276 6.48 10.32 23.30
CA ARG A 276 6.22 9.34 22.24
C ARG A 276 7.24 8.21 22.28
N GLU A 277 6.77 6.98 22.43
CA GLU A 277 7.65 5.80 22.40
C GLU A 277 8.03 5.39 20.97
N ASP A 278 9.30 5.01 20.78
CA ASP A 278 9.84 4.55 19.50
C ASP A 278 9.22 3.21 19.08
N PHE A 279 8.58 3.20 17.90
CA PHE A 279 7.99 2.01 17.31
C PHE A 279 8.71 1.64 16.00
N TYR A 280 9.26 0.42 15.93
CA TYR A 280 10.13 -0.03 14.84
C TYR A 280 9.35 -0.88 13.83
N VAL A 281 9.24 -0.43 12.57
CA VAL A 281 8.51 -1.15 11.53
C VAL A 281 9.51 -1.75 10.53
N TYR A 282 9.58 -3.07 10.49
CA TYR A 282 10.36 -3.83 9.52
C TYR A 282 9.44 -4.35 8.42
N VAL A 283 9.75 -3.97 7.18
CA VAL A 283 9.00 -4.40 5.99
C VAL A 283 9.98 -5.07 5.04
N ASP A 284 9.90 -6.40 4.89
CA ASP A 284 10.61 -7.09 3.81
C ASP A 284 9.77 -7.08 2.53
N GLU A 285 10.47 -6.97 1.40
CA GLU A 285 9.92 -6.68 0.08
C GLU A 285 8.82 -5.59 0.11
N PHE A 286 9.17 -4.42 0.67
CA PHE A 286 8.22 -3.32 0.93
C PHE A 286 7.50 -2.77 -0.31
N GLN A 287 8.04 -2.97 -1.52
CA GLN A 287 7.45 -2.59 -2.81
C GLN A 287 6.04 -3.17 -3.03
N ASN A 288 5.74 -4.30 -2.37
CA ASN A 288 4.44 -4.97 -2.39
C ASN A 288 3.33 -4.17 -1.68
N PHE A 289 3.71 -3.32 -0.73
CA PHE A 289 2.80 -2.58 0.14
C PHE A 289 2.90 -1.05 -0.03
N ALA A 290 3.93 -0.57 -0.75
CA ALA A 290 4.18 0.85 -0.94
C ALA A 290 3.22 1.51 -1.96
N THR A 291 2.40 2.43 -1.46
CA THR A 291 1.56 3.37 -2.21
C THR A 291 2.33 4.64 -2.59
N GLU A 292 1.78 5.50 -3.47
CA GLU A 292 2.36 6.83 -3.73
C GLU A 292 2.39 7.70 -2.46
N SER A 293 1.36 7.61 -1.62
CA SER A 293 1.28 8.29 -0.32
C SER A 293 2.39 7.90 0.65
N PHE A 294 3.11 6.79 0.41
CA PHE A 294 4.26 6.37 1.20
C PHE A 294 5.43 7.37 1.15
N ALA A 295 5.51 8.21 0.12
CA ALA A 295 6.45 9.34 0.07
C ALA A 295 6.24 10.35 1.22
N ASN A 296 4.98 10.61 1.58
CA ASN A 296 4.63 11.51 2.68
C ASN A 296 4.94 10.83 4.03
N ILE A 297 4.70 9.52 4.14
CA ILE A 297 5.07 8.71 5.32
C ILE A 297 6.55 8.91 5.65
N LEU A 298 7.44 8.70 4.68
CA LEU A 298 8.89 8.87 4.82
C LEU A 298 9.32 10.31 5.20
N SER A 299 8.51 11.31 4.85
CA SER A 299 8.81 12.72 5.10
C SER A 299 8.34 13.19 6.49
N GLU A 300 7.31 12.55 7.06
CA GLU A 300 6.65 12.99 8.30
C GLU A 300 6.83 12.03 9.49
N ALA A 301 6.96 10.72 9.26
CA ALA A 301 6.97 9.65 10.27
C ALA A 301 7.99 9.86 11.41
N ARG A 302 9.10 10.53 11.13
CA ARG A 302 10.14 10.89 12.11
C ARG A 302 9.58 11.59 13.36
N LYS A 303 8.67 12.56 13.21
CA LYS A 303 8.08 13.33 14.33
C LYS A 303 7.21 12.45 15.23
N TYR A 304 6.64 11.41 14.65
CA TYR A 304 5.73 10.47 15.32
C TYR A 304 6.47 9.26 15.91
N HIS A 305 7.82 9.29 15.95
CA HIS A 305 8.68 8.20 16.42
C HIS A 305 8.38 6.84 15.75
N LEU A 306 7.98 6.89 14.48
CA LEU A 306 7.75 5.72 13.64
C LEU A 306 9.01 5.42 12.84
N ASN A 307 9.70 4.34 13.18
CA ASN A 307 11.05 4.04 12.73
C ASN A 307 11.03 2.95 11.64
N LEU A 308 10.92 3.36 10.36
CA LEU A 308 10.85 2.43 9.23
C LEU A 308 12.20 1.80 8.88
N THR A 309 12.21 0.48 8.65
CA THR A 309 13.30 -0.27 8.02
C THR A 309 12.72 -1.00 6.80
N LEU A 310 13.17 -0.59 5.61
CA LEU A 310 12.56 -0.98 4.33
C LEU A 310 13.54 -1.80 3.51
N ALA A 311 13.19 -3.05 3.26
CA ALA A 311 14.06 -4.01 2.57
C ALA A 311 13.53 -4.35 1.17
N HIS A 312 14.46 -4.42 0.22
CA HIS A 312 14.17 -4.37 -1.21
C HIS A 312 15.13 -5.25 -2.03
N GLN A 313 14.77 -5.61 -3.27
CA GLN A 313 15.64 -6.39 -4.17
C GLN A 313 16.30 -5.55 -5.27
N TYR A 314 15.52 -4.84 -6.10
CA TYR A 314 16.02 -4.09 -7.26
C TYR A 314 15.15 -2.85 -7.54
N MET A 315 15.78 -1.69 -7.72
CA MET A 315 15.19 -0.36 -7.82
C MET A 315 14.04 -0.24 -8.84
N GLY A 316 14.07 -1.03 -9.92
CA GLY A 316 13.02 -1.02 -10.94
C GLY A 316 11.60 -1.25 -10.39
N GLN A 317 11.45 -2.02 -9.29
CA GLN A 317 10.15 -2.22 -8.62
C GLN A 317 9.55 -0.95 -7.95
N LEU A 318 10.31 0.14 -7.87
CA LEU A 318 9.89 1.43 -7.30
C LEU A 318 9.62 2.49 -8.37
N VAL A 319 9.80 2.12 -9.64
CA VAL A 319 9.41 2.91 -10.80
C VAL A 319 8.07 2.36 -11.29
N ASP A 320 7.11 3.24 -11.57
CA ASP A 320 5.89 2.86 -12.29
C ASP A 320 6.26 2.58 -13.75
N ASP A 321 6.09 1.32 -14.21
CA ASP A 321 6.40 0.88 -15.58
C ASP A 321 5.75 1.74 -16.68
N LYS A 322 4.62 2.39 -16.40
CA LYS A 322 3.77 3.08 -17.37
C LYS A 322 3.98 4.58 -17.38
N THR A 323 3.94 5.23 -16.21
CA THR A 323 4.24 6.67 -16.12
C THR A 323 5.76 6.94 -16.11
N LYS A 324 6.57 5.91 -15.87
CA LYS A 324 8.02 6.00 -15.59
C LYS A 324 8.33 6.88 -14.39
N SER A 325 7.36 7.01 -13.48
CA SER A 325 7.49 7.79 -12.25
C SER A 325 8.42 7.09 -11.27
N ALA A 326 9.58 7.70 -11.05
CA ALA A 326 10.52 7.32 -9.99
C ALA A 326 10.22 8.03 -8.65
N MET A 327 9.03 8.59 -8.46
CA MET A 327 8.71 9.41 -7.26
C MET A 327 8.92 8.66 -5.95
N LEU A 328 8.54 7.38 -5.87
CA LEU A 328 8.74 6.57 -4.66
C LEU A 328 10.25 6.33 -4.40
N GLN A 329 11.00 5.98 -5.44
CA GLN A 329 12.46 5.82 -5.38
C GLN A 329 13.16 7.10 -4.90
N GLN A 330 12.79 8.25 -5.45
CA GLN A 330 13.31 9.56 -5.09
C GLN A 330 12.92 9.96 -3.65
N ALA A 331 11.68 9.70 -3.24
CA ALA A 331 11.21 9.98 -1.89
C ALA A 331 11.88 9.10 -0.82
N ILE A 332 12.33 7.89 -1.18
CA ILE A 332 13.17 7.05 -0.32
C ILE A 332 14.57 7.67 -0.19
N LEU A 333 15.30 7.79 -1.31
CA LEU A 333 16.69 8.27 -1.28
C LEU A 333 16.82 9.68 -0.68
N GLY A 334 15.83 10.55 -0.87
CA GLY A 334 15.81 11.89 -0.30
C GLY A 334 15.43 12.01 1.19
N ASN A 335 14.80 11.00 1.80
CA ASN A 335 14.34 11.06 3.20
C ASN A 335 15.04 10.08 4.15
N VAL A 336 15.55 8.93 3.67
CA VAL A 336 16.18 7.94 4.54
C VAL A 336 17.58 8.38 5.00
N GLY A 337 17.81 8.37 6.31
CA GLY A 337 19.08 8.78 6.91
C GLY A 337 20.19 7.73 6.78
N THR A 338 19.84 6.45 6.67
CA THR A 338 20.79 5.34 6.47
C THR A 338 20.45 4.54 5.23
N ILE A 339 21.43 4.34 4.34
CA ILE A 339 21.33 3.48 3.16
C ILE A 339 22.32 2.33 3.31
N VAL A 340 21.86 1.10 3.08
CA VAL A 340 22.67 -0.13 3.09
C VAL A 340 22.45 -0.88 1.78
N SER A 341 23.54 -1.13 1.05
CA SER A 341 23.54 -1.94 -0.17
C SER A 341 24.32 -3.22 0.03
N PHE A 342 23.66 -4.35 -0.19
CA PHE A 342 24.32 -5.61 -0.54
C PHE A 342 24.60 -5.62 -2.06
N ARG A 343 24.94 -6.79 -2.62
CA ARG A 343 25.08 -6.98 -4.07
C ARG A 343 23.77 -6.74 -4.82
N ILE A 344 23.82 -5.90 -5.85
CA ILE A 344 22.68 -5.43 -6.66
C ILE A 344 22.92 -5.61 -8.17
N GLY A 345 22.06 -5.06 -9.03
CA GLY A 345 22.26 -4.95 -10.48
C GLY A 345 23.15 -3.76 -10.87
N ALA A 346 23.58 -3.73 -12.14
CA ALA A 346 24.29 -2.57 -12.68
C ALA A 346 23.38 -1.34 -12.75
N GLU A 347 22.13 -1.52 -13.20
CA GLU A 347 21.10 -0.47 -13.25
C GLU A 347 20.77 0.10 -11.86
N ASP A 348 20.71 -0.75 -10.83
CA ASP A 348 20.55 -0.32 -9.43
C ASP A 348 21.77 0.49 -8.96
N ALA A 349 22.97 0.05 -9.34
CA ALA A 349 24.23 0.65 -8.93
C ALA A 349 24.49 2.00 -9.63
N GLU A 350 24.04 2.18 -10.88
CA GLU A 350 24.04 3.49 -11.58
C GLU A 350 23.19 4.55 -10.86
N VAL A 351 22.23 4.13 -10.02
CA VAL A 351 21.48 5.03 -9.14
C VAL A 351 22.22 5.25 -7.82
N LEU A 352 22.69 4.16 -7.16
CA LEU A 352 23.36 4.27 -5.87
C LEU A 352 24.76 4.88 -5.89
N GLU A 353 25.51 4.79 -7.00
CA GLU A 353 26.85 5.40 -7.15
C GLU A 353 26.80 6.89 -6.76
N LYS A 354 25.76 7.62 -7.17
CA LYS A 354 25.54 9.05 -6.84
C LYS A 354 25.36 9.34 -5.34
N GLU A 355 24.92 8.36 -4.56
CA GLU A 355 24.80 8.47 -3.10
C GLU A 355 26.08 8.04 -2.36
N PHE A 356 26.98 7.33 -3.05
CA PHE A 356 28.17 6.69 -2.50
C PHE A 356 29.49 7.22 -3.09
N GLU A 357 29.42 8.13 -4.06
CA GLU A 357 30.56 8.87 -4.61
C GLU A 357 31.28 9.70 -3.53
N PRO A 358 32.63 9.80 -3.57
CA PRO A 358 33.56 9.16 -4.52
C PRO A 358 34.13 7.82 -4.02
N GLU A 359 33.50 7.15 -3.05
CA GLU A 359 34.08 5.98 -2.37
C GLU A 359 33.86 4.64 -3.10
N PHE A 360 32.74 4.48 -3.80
CA PHE A 360 32.36 3.22 -4.46
C PHE A 360 31.80 3.47 -5.85
N LEU A 361 32.17 2.63 -6.81
CA LEU A 361 31.72 2.67 -8.19
C LEU A 361 30.75 1.52 -8.49
N ILE A 362 30.02 1.60 -9.61
CA ILE A 362 29.08 0.57 -10.10
C ILE A 362 29.63 -0.86 -10.00
N GLN A 363 30.90 -1.04 -10.34
CA GLN A 363 31.56 -2.36 -10.32
C GLN A 363 31.70 -2.93 -8.90
N ASP A 364 31.90 -2.09 -7.89
CA ASP A 364 32.06 -2.55 -6.52
C ASP A 364 30.74 -3.17 -6.01
N PHE A 365 29.62 -2.48 -6.24
CA PHE A 365 28.27 -2.96 -5.88
C PHE A 365 27.88 -4.28 -6.55
N VAL A 366 28.31 -4.50 -7.80
CA VAL A 366 28.04 -5.74 -8.54
C VAL A 366 28.92 -6.90 -8.04
N ASN A 367 30.13 -6.60 -7.56
CA ASN A 367 31.10 -7.61 -7.11
C ASN A 367 31.02 -7.96 -5.61
N LEU A 368 30.17 -7.29 -4.82
CA LEU A 368 29.95 -7.58 -3.41
C LEU A 368 29.69 -9.09 -3.13
N GLY A 369 30.44 -9.64 -2.17
CA GLY A 369 30.30 -11.02 -1.70
C GLY A 369 29.11 -11.24 -0.76
N PHE A 370 28.92 -12.50 -0.34
CA PHE A 370 27.89 -12.85 0.65
C PHE A 370 28.14 -12.13 1.99
N ALA A 371 27.08 -11.57 2.57
CA ALA A 371 27.09 -10.75 3.79
C ALA A 371 28.00 -9.50 3.74
N GLN A 372 28.58 -9.14 2.59
CA GLN A 372 29.30 -7.87 2.42
C GLN A 372 28.32 -6.76 2.05
N ILE A 373 28.53 -5.58 2.63
CA ILE A 373 27.71 -4.39 2.39
C ILE A 373 28.59 -3.15 2.20
N TYR A 374 28.07 -2.21 1.42
CA TYR A 374 28.43 -0.80 1.52
C TYR A 374 27.30 -0.04 2.18
N LEU A 375 27.63 0.91 3.04
CA LEU A 375 26.64 1.73 3.73
C LEU A 375 27.06 3.18 3.92
N LYS A 376 26.04 4.02 3.99
CA LYS A 376 26.06 5.43 4.37
C LYS A 376 25.24 5.52 5.65
N LEU A 377 25.91 5.58 6.81
CA LEU A 377 25.30 5.42 8.13
C LEU A 377 24.95 6.78 8.74
N MET A 378 23.74 6.92 9.29
CA MET A 378 23.42 8.06 10.14
C MET A 378 24.09 7.90 11.51
N ILE A 379 24.91 8.87 11.89
CA ILE A 379 25.61 8.92 13.18
C ILE A 379 25.40 10.31 13.78
N ASP A 380 24.68 10.39 14.90
CA ASP A 380 24.40 11.66 15.61
C ASP A 380 23.76 12.72 14.69
N ASN A 381 22.79 12.30 13.87
CA ASN A 381 22.12 13.07 12.82
C ASN A 381 23.00 13.52 11.63
N VAL A 382 24.27 13.12 11.56
CA VAL A 382 25.20 13.44 10.46
C VAL A 382 25.44 12.19 9.62
N ALA A 383 25.37 12.32 8.29
CA ALA A 383 25.63 11.20 7.40
C ALA A 383 27.13 10.87 7.39
N SER A 384 27.48 9.61 7.63
CA SER A 384 28.86 9.16 7.48
C SER A 384 29.31 9.31 6.05
N ARG A 385 30.63 9.47 5.86
CA ARG A 385 31.25 9.08 4.59
C ARG A 385 30.91 7.60 4.33
N PRO A 386 30.56 7.19 3.10
CA PRO A 386 30.34 5.79 2.76
C PRO A 386 31.50 4.90 3.19
N PHE A 387 31.21 3.67 3.61
CA PHE A 387 32.23 2.68 3.99
C PHE A 387 31.78 1.23 3.74
N SER A 388 32.73 0.31 3.87
CA SER A 388 32.52 -1.14 3.70
C SER A 388 32.49 -1.88 5.02
N ALA A 389 31.62 -2.88 5.10
CA ALA A 389 31.40 -3.70 6.28
C ALA A 389 30.91 -5.10 5.90
N LYS A 390 30.86 -5.99 6.89
CA LYS A 390 30.22 -7.30 6.79
C LYS A 390 29.08 -7.40 7.81
N THR A 391 27.92 -7.92 7.42
CA THR A 391 26.81 -8.11 8.36
C THR A 391 27.10 -9.24 9.35
N LEU A 392 26.52 -9.13 10.54
CA LEU A 392 26.65 -10.13 11.60
C LEU A 392 26.06 -11.48 11.16
N PRO A 393 26.61 -12.62 11.64
CA PRO A 393 25.99 -13.93 11.44
C PRO A 393 24.59 -13.98 12.08
N PRO A 394 23.70 -14.90 11.64
CA PRO A 394 22.39 -15.05 12.26
C PRO A 394 22.50 -15.32 13.77
N ILE A 395 21.68 -14.65 14.57
CA ILE A 395 21.48 -15.03 15.98
C ILE A 395 20.91 -16.47 15.99
N PRO A 396 21.51 -17.41 16.76
CA PRO A 396 20.99 -18.77 16.90
C PRO A 396 19.57 -18.76 17.50
N PRO A 397 18.67 -19.67 17.08
CA PRO A 397 17.36 -19.80 17.71
C PRO A 397 17.50 -20.16 19.20
N PRO A 398 16.60 -19.68 20.07
CA PRO A 398 16.59 -20.08 21.47
C PRO A 398 16.28 -21.58 21.64
N ALA A 399 16.70 -22.15 22.77
CA ALA A 399 16.49 -23.57 23.07
C ALA A 399 15.02 -23.93 23.33
N GLU A 400 14.21 -22.96 23.76
CA GLU A 400 12.77 -23.06 23.92
C GLU A 400 12.08 -22.23 22.83
N ASN A 401 10.98 -22.74 22.26
CA ASN A 401 10.26 -22.09 21.16
C ASN A 401 8.77 -21.93 21.53
N SER A 402 8.38 -20.71 21.89
CA SER A 402 7.02 -20.38 22.33
C SER A 402 6.03 -20.07 21.19
N SER A 403 6.40 -20.22 19.90
CA SER A 403 5.56 -19.82 18.76
C SER A 403 4.15 -20.42 18.79
N LYS A 404 3.97 -21.65 19.32
CA LYS A 404 2.64 -22.26 19.46
C LYS A 404 1.78 -21.56 20.51
N GLU A 405 2.33 -21.38 21.71
CA GLU A 405 1.66 -20.68 22.82
C GLU A 405 1.28 -19.25 22.42
N ILE A 406 2.18 -18.56 21.71
CA ILE A 406 1.93 -17.21 21.17
C ILE A 406 0.74 -17.22 20.19
N ILE A 407 0.68 -18.18 19.27
CA ILE A 407 -0.44 -18.31 18.32
C ILE A 407 -1.74 -18.64 19.05
N GLU A 408 -1.70 -19.51 20.06
CA GLU A 408 -2.86 -19.93 20.85
C GLU A 408 -3.42 -18.77 21.69
N ARG A 409 -2.59 -18.08 22.49
CA ARG A 409 -3.03 -16.88 23.24
C ARG A 409 -3.48 -15.74 22.32
N CYS A 410 -2.85 -15.57 21.16
CA CYS A 410 -3.29 -14.57 20.17
C CYS A 410 -4.70 -14.89 19.60
N ARG A 411 -5.05 -16.18 19.42
CA ARG A 411 -6.41 -16.57 19.02
C ARG A 411 -7.41 -16.33 20.14
N GLU A 412 -7.08 -16.69 21.38
CA GLU A 412 -7.95 -16.49 22.55
C GLU A 412 -8.23 -15.01 22.81
N ARG A 413 -7.24 -14.13 22.60
CA ARG A 413 -7.35 -12.69 22.89
C ARG A 413 -7.86 -11.84 21.74
N TYR A 414 -7.54 -12.20 20.49
CA TYR A 414 -7.80 -11.36 19.31
C TYR A 414 -8.53 -12.10 18.17
N GLY A 415 -8.65 -13.42 18.22
CA GLY A 415 -9.46 -14.17 17.26
C GLY A 415 -10.96 -14.02 17.51
N ARG A 416 -11.76 -14.27 16.48
CA ARG A 416 -13.19 -14.61 16.59
C ARG A 416 -13.47 -15.79 15.66
N SER A 417 -14.45 -16.63 15.97
CA SER A 417 -14.70 -17.80 15.13
C SER A 417 -15.28 -17.41 13.77
N ALA A 418 -14.94 -18.19 12.74
CA ALA A 418 -15.50 -18.01 11.40
C ALA A 418 -17.04 -18.10 11.35
N ALA A 419 -17.67 -18.79 12.31
CA ALA A 419 -19.12 -18.89 12.43
C ALA A 419 -19.75 -17.58 12.92
N GLU A 420 -19.30 -17.05 14.06
CA GLU A 420 -19.77 -15.76 14.61
C GLU A 420 -19.58 -14.62 13.62
N ILE A 421 -18.44 -14.59 12.93
CA ILE A 421 -18.16 -13.58 11.87
C ILE A 421 -19.12 -13.78 10.68
N GLY A 422 -19.40 -15.02 10.29
CA GLY A 422 -20.34 -15.34 9.22
C GLY A 422 -21.76 -14.87 9.52
N GLU A 423 -22.24 -15.13 10.74
CA GLU A 423 -23.55 -14.68 11.22
C GLU A 423 -23.62 -13.15 11.31
N ALA A 424 -22.65 -12.51 11.96
CA ALA A 424 -22.58 -11.06 12.09
C ALA A 424 -22.53 -10.34 10.74
N ILE A 425 -21.77 -10.86 9.76
CA ILE A 425 -21.75 -10.29 8.40
C ILE A 425 -23.07 -10.54 7.65
N SER A 426 -23.72 -11.68 7.87
CA SER A 426 -25.02 -11.99 7.24
C SER A 426 -26.15 -11.09 7.75
N GLU A 427 -26.19 -10.84 9.06
CA GLU A 427 -27.09 -9.85 9.67
C GLU A 427 -26.75 -8.43 9.20
N TRP A 428 -25.48 -8.01 9.34
CA TRP A 428 -25.02 -6.67 8.97
C TRP A 428 -25.31 -6.32 7.51
N SER A 429 -25.13 -7.28 6.59
CA SER A 429 -25.39 -7.10 5.16
C SER A 429 -26.87 -7.13 4.79
N GLY A 430 -27.76 -7.58 5.68
CA GLY A 430 -29.18 -7.77 5.40
C GLY A 430 -29.49 -8.97 4.50
N LEU A 431 -28.54 -9.90 4.33
CA LEU A 431 -28.73 -11.12 3.53
C LEU A 431 -29.59 -12.17 4.25
N VAL A 432 -29.70 -12.08 5.58
CA VAL A 432 -30.73 -12.82 6.33
C VAL A 432 -32.10 -12.19 6.09
N SER A 433 -32.87 -12.77 5.17
CA SER A 433 -34.32 -12.70 5.29
C SER A 433 -34.71 -13.37 6.61
N ARG A 434 -35.18 -12.57 7.59
CA ARG A 434 -35.73 -13.11 8.84
C ARG A 434 -36.74 -14.20 8.46
N PRO A 435 -36.65 -15.42 9.01
CA PRO A 435 -37.60 -16.48 8.69
C PRO A 435 -38.99 -15.95 9.04
N ILE A 436 -39.83 -15.80 8.01
CA ILE A 436 -41.19 -15.29 8.19
C ILE A 436 -41.87 -16.29 9.13
N PRO A 437 -42.30 -15.89 10.35
CA PRO A 437 -42.96 -16.81 11.25
C PRO A 437 -44.15 -17.41 10.50
N PRO A 438 -44.33 -18.74 10.53
CA PRO A 438 -45.33 -19.40 9.71
C PRO A 438 -46.67 -18.73 9.98
N ARG A 439 -47.27 -18.12 8.95
CA ARG A 439 -48.53 -17.40 9.09
C ARG A 439 -49.52 -18.36 9.76
N ALA A 440 -49.97 -18.00 10.96
CA ALA A 440 -51.03 -18.73 11.63
C ALA A 440 -52.18 -18.96 10.63
N PRO A 441 -52.79 -20.15 10.61
CA PRO A 441 -53.95 -20.40 9.77
C PRO A 441 -54.94 -19.26 9.93
N ARG A 442 -55.36 -18.65 8.81
CA ARG A 442 -56.50 -17.75 8.86
C ARG A 442 -57.71 -18.61 9.15
N ASP A 443 -58.25 -18.52 10.36
CA ASP A 443 -59.53 -19.11 10.69
C ASP A 443 -60.57 -18.58 9.70
N LEU A 444 -60.98 -19.45 8.78
CA LEU A 444 -62.08 -19.20 7.87
C LEU A 444 -63.38 -19.33 8.70
N ALA A 445 -63.71 -18.24 9.38
CA ALA A 445 -64.98 -18.08 10.07
C ALA A 445 -66.13 -18.24 9.08
N LEU A 446 -66.66 -19.46 9.01
CA LEU A 446 -67.84 -19.80 8.23
C LEU A 446 -69.06 -19.10 8.84
N THR A 447 -69.35 -17.89 8.36
CA THR A 447 -70.59 -17.18 8.68
C THR A 447 -71.77 -17.98 8.12
N ALA A 448 -72.47 -18.70 8.99
CA ALA A 448 -73.67 -19.43 8.61
C ALA A 448 -74.76 -18.45 8.13
N THR A 449 -75.24 -18.65 6.90
CA THR A 449 -76.40 -17.94 6.35
C THR A 449 -77.66 -18.78 6.55
N GLU A 450 -78.70 -18.16 7.14
CA GLU A 450 -79.98 -18.84 7.39
C GLU A 450 -80.71 -19.19 6.09
N PRO A 451 -81.45 -20.33 6.05
CA PRO A 451 -82.19 -20.73 4.87
C PRO A 451 -83.47 -19.88 4.68
N ARG A 452 -83.73 -19.47 3.44
CA ARG A 452 -85.06 -19.01 3.01
C ARG A 452 -85.62 -19.96 1.96
N HIS A 453 -86.89 -20.32 2.11
CA HIS A 453 -87.57 -21.27 1.23
C HIS A 453 -87.70 -20.76 -0.21
N ALA A 454 -87.53 -21.67 -1.18
CA ALA A 454 -88.00 -21.50 -2.56
C ALA A 454 -88.55 -22.85 -3.07
N VAL A 455 -89.65 -22.79 -3.82
CA VAL A 455 -90.45 -23.94 -4.25
C VAL A 455 -89.81 -24.66 -5.45
N SER A 456 -89.94 -25.99 -5.50
CA SER A 456 -89.58 -26.82 -6.66
C SER A 456 -90.70 -26.91 -7.69
N GLY A 457 -90.40 -26.66 -8.97
CA GLY A 457 -91.24 -26.98 -10.13
C GLY A 457 -90.37 -27.49 -11.27
N ALA A 458 -90.86 -28.46 -12.07
CA ALA A 458 -90.01 -29.28 -12.94
C ALA A 458 -90.48 -29.38 -14.41
N ALA A 459 -89.55 -29.27 -15.34
CA ALA A 459 -89.54 -29.80 -16.72
C ALA A 459 -88.09 -29.62 -17.27
N ALA A 460 -87.41 -30.48 -18.06
CA ALA A 460 -87.71 -31.64 -18.93
C ALA A 460 -87.61 -31.32 -20.45
N VAL A 461 -87.02 -32.25 -21.23
CA VAL A 461 -86.89 -32.28 -22.72
C VAL A 461 -85.91 -31.23 -23.32
N GLY A 462 -85.14 -31.46 -24.40
CA GLY A 462 -84.81 -32.68 -25.18
C GLY A 462 -84.37 -32.38 -26.64
N GLY A 463 -83.54 -33.25 -27.27
CA GLY A 463 -83.01 -33.09 -28.65
C GLY A 463 -81.85 -32.07 -28.81
N GLY A 464 -81.09 -31.95 -29.91
CA GLY A 464 -81.03 -32.69 -31.20
C GLY A 464 -80.76 -31.75 -32.41
N VAL A 465 -80.10 -32.10 -33.54
CA VAL A 465 -79.29 -33.26 -33.98
C VAL A 465 -78.36 -32.82 -35.16
N ALA A 466 -77.09 -33.29 -35.21
CA ALA A 466 -76.14 -33.22 -36.37
C ALA A 466 -75.74 -31.82 -36.93
N ALA A 467 -74.78 -31.65 -37.87
CA ALA A 467 -73.40 -32.17 -37.95
C ALA A 467 -72.53 -31.37 -38.96
N GLU A 468 -71.25 -31.09 -38.62
CA GLU A 468 -70.13 -30.74 -39.53
C GLU A 468 -70.22 -29.43 -40.40
N PRO A 469 -69.14 -28.97 -41.07
CA PRO A 469 -67.78 -28.76 -40.53
C PRO A 469 -67.07 -27.46 -41.02
N LYS A 470 -66.09 -26.91 -40.24
CA LYS A 470 -64.66 -26.71 -40.65
C LYS A 470 -63.82 -25.75 -39.77
N LYS A 471 -62.51 -26.04 -39.76
CA LYS A 471 -61.33 -25.18 -39.44
C LYS A 471 -61.08 -24.71 -37.98
N LYS A 472 -60.17 -25.42 -37.30
CA LYS A 472 -58.82 -24.99 -36.87
C LYS A 472 -58.57 -23.45 -36.77
N LYS A 473 -57.96 -22.90 -35.70
CA LYS A 473 -57.25 -23.45 -34.51
C LYS A 473 -57.47 -22.50 -33.31
N ASP A 474 -57.27 -22.95 -32.06
CA ASP A 474 -56.03 -22.70 -31.27
C ASP A 474 -56.06 -23.43 -29.89
N THR A 475 -55.04 -23.18 -29.06
CA THR A 475 -54.88 -23.54 -27.63
C THR A 475 -54.44 -24.98 -27.30
N GLY A 476 -53.87 -25.17 -26.10
CA GLY A 476 -53.62 -26.50 -25.51
C GLY A 476 -52.17 -26.85 -25.15
N ARG A 477 -51.58 -26.18 -24.14
CA ARG A 477 -50.44 -26.73 -23.37
C ARG A 477 -50.78 -26.67 -21.88
N THR A 478 -50.93 -27.84 -21.25
CA THR A 478 -51.34 -27.96 -19.84
C THR A 478 -50.86 -29.28 -19.24
N LEU A 479 -50.56 -29.26 -17.93
CA LEU A 479 -50.42 -30.42 -17.01
C LEU A 479 -49.20 -31.34 -17.26
N TRP A 480 -48.32 -31.57 -16.27
CA TRP A 480 -48.43 -32.51 -15.11
C TRP A 480 -48.50 -33.99 -15.55
N CYS A 481 -47.80 -34.95 -14.94
CA CYS A 481 -47.60 -35.14 -13.49
C CYS A 481 -46.27 -35.87 -13.12
N ARG A 482 -46.18 -36.33 -11.85
CA ARG A 482 -45.03 -36.96 -11.16
C ARG A 482 -44.85 -38.45 -11.53
N SER A 483 -43.64 -39.01 -11.32
CA SER A 483 -43.33 -39.95 -10.22
C SER A 483 -42.00 -40.72 -10.41
N ASN A 484 -41.45 -41.24 -9.30
CA ASN A 484 -40.49 -42.37 -9.23
C ASN A 484 -39.09 -42.21 -9.87
N ARG A 485 -38.05 -43.00 -9.48
CA ARG A 485 -37.59 -43.50 -8.16
C ARG A 485 -36.21 -44.16 -8.37
N MET A 486 -35.28 -43.98 -7.42
CA MET A 486 -34.15 -44.89 -7.12
C MET A 486 -33.03 -45.13 -8.16
N ALA A 487 -31.93 -45.72 -7.62
CA ALA A 487 -30.76 -46.32 -8.26
C ALA A 487 -29.80 -45.40 -9.05
N GLY A 488 -28.51 -45.47 -8.67
CA GLY A 488 -27.39 -44.88 -9.41
C GLY A 488 -26.42 -45.96 -9.90
N VAL A 489 -25.47 -45.58 -10.75
CA VAL A 489 -24.45 -46.48 -11.34
C VAL A 489 -23.08 -45.78 -11.34
N GLN A 490 -22.03 -46.49 -10.92
CA GLN A 490 -20.64 -46.11 -11.17
C GLN A 490 -20.17 -46.66 -12.52
N CYS A 491 -19.41 -45.88 -13.28
CA CYS A 491 -18.34 -46.32 -14.20
C CYS A 491 -17.49 -45.08 -14.55
N ILE A 492 -16.19 -45.02 -14.21
CA ILE A 492 -15.05 -45.57 -14.96
C ILE A 492 -14.75 -44.76 -16.24
N ALA A 493 -13.56 -44.13 -16.28
CA ALA A 493 -12.98 -43.46 -17.45
C ALA A 493 -12.30 -44.48 -18.39
N PRO A 494 -11.84 -44.07 -19.60
CA PRO A 494 -10.37 -43.94 -19.71
C PRO A 494 -9.80 -42.91 -20.72
N SER A 495 -8.53 -42.58 -20.51
CA SER A 495 -7.45 -42.35 -21.50
C SER A 495 -7.66 -41.52 -22.79
N THR A 496 -7.02 -40.34 -22.80
CA THR A 496 -6.05 -39.86 -23.83
C THR A 496 -6.17 -40.28 -25.31
N PHE A 497 -6.13 -39.29 -26.22
CA PHE A 497 -5.47 -39.43 -27.53
C PHE A 497 -4.70 -38.16 -27.93
N ARG A 498 -3.71 -38.27 -28.82
CA ARG A 498 -2.79 -37.17 -29.19
C ARG A 498 -2.28 -37.29 -30.64
N LYS A 499 -2.04 -36.15 -31.29
CA LYS A 499 -1.40 -35.92 -32.62
C LYS A 499 -2.27 -36.21 -33.86
N SER A 500 -2.34 -35.20 -34.74
CA SER A 500 -1.77 -35.27 -36.10
C SER A 500 -1.47 -33.84 -36.60
N SER A 501 -0.79 -33.69 -37.75
CA SER A 501 -0.20 -32.42 -38.20
C SER A 501 -0.36 -32.23 -39.72
N ALA A 502 -0.56 -31.01 -40.22
CA ALA A 502 -0.05 -30.57 -41.54
C ALA A 502 -0.22 -29.06 -41.80
N ALA A 503 0.72 -28.47 -42.53
CA ALA A 503 0.87 -27.05 -42.85
C ALA A 503 -0.07 -26.50 -43.95
N VAL A 504 -0.28 -25.18 -43.92
CA VAL A 504 -0.61 -24.33 -45.10
C VAL A 504 0.29 -23.08 -45.09
N ARG A 505 0.57 -22.50 -46.25
CA ARG A 505 1.57 -21.41 -46.46
C ARG A 505 0.92 -20.01 -46.53
N GLY A 506 1.61 -19.02 -45.94
CA GLY A 506 2.11 -17.89 -46.75
C GLY A 506 1.56 -16.46 -46.55
N ARG A 507 2.50 -15.52 -46.68
CA ARG A 507 2.38 -14.07 -46.92
C ARG A 507 1.87 -13.16 -45.78
N GLU A 508 2.85 -12.60 -45.08
CA GLU A 508 2.78 -11.26 -44.49
C GLU A 508 2.54 -10.18 -45.56
N ARG A 509 2.05 -9.00 -45.15
CA ARG A 509 2.26 -7.73 -45.86
C ARG A 509 2.48 -6.61 -44.84
N HIS A 510 3.57 -5.86 -44.99
CA HIS A 510 3.70 -4.55 -44.35
C HIS A 510 2.69 -3.56 -44.94
N TRP A 511 2.33 -2.55 -44.15
CA TRP A 511 1.88 -1.26 -44.65
C TRP A 511 2.88 -0.19 -44.21
N ALA A 512 3.59 0.38 -45.17
CA ALA A 512 4.38 1.60 -44.98
C ALA A 512 3.62 2.74 -45.66
N VAL A 513 3.49 3.89 -44.98
CA VAL A 513 2.89 5.10 -45.55
C VAL A 513 4.02 5.99 -46.08
N GLN A 514 3.98 6.32 -47.37
CA GLN A 514 4.89 7.29 -47.99
C GLN A 514 4.25 8.68 -48.05
N ASN A 515 5.11 9.70 -48.08
CA ASN A 515 4.71 11.10 -48.26
C ASN A 515 4.16 11.36 -49.67
N GLN A 516 3.22 12.30 -49.79
CA GLN A 516 3.10 13.15 -50.97
C GLN A 516 2.83 14.59 -50.54
N ASP A 517 3.52 15.54 -51.19
CA ASP A 517 3.27 16.97 -51.08
C ASP A 517 1.94 17.36 -51.72
N GLN A 518 1.17 18.24 -51.06
CA GLN A 518 0.35 19.24 -51.76
C GLN A 518 0.41 20.58 -51.03
N SER A 519 0.96 21.59 -51.72
CA SER A 519 1.12 22.95 -51.21
C SER A 519 0.04 23.89 -51.76
N ARG A 520 -0.94 24.26 -50.93
CA ARG A 520 -1.77 25.47 -51.13
C ARG A 520 -1.96 26.20 -49.81
N GLY A 521 -1.57 27.49 -49.78
CA GLY A 521 -1.53 28.28 -48.56
C GLY A 521 -2.82 29.05 -48.28
N GLY A 522 -3.24 29.06 -47.02
CA GLY A 522 -4.27 29.95 -46.47
C GLY A 522 -3.80 30.54 -45.14
N LYS A 523 -3.75 31.87 -45.02
CA LYS A 523 -3.22 32.55 -43.82
C LYS A 523 -4.26 32.55 -42.69
N ILE A 524 -3.92 31.96 -41.55
CA ILE A 524 -4.69 32.10 -40.29
C ILE A 524 -3.81 32.82 -39.25
N LYS A 525 -4.41 33.78 -38.53
CA LYS A 525 -3.72 34.61 -37.52
C LYS A 525 -3.64 33.87 -36.16
N PRO A 526 -2.58 34.06 -35.36
CA PRO A 526 -2.57 33.62 -33.97
C PRO A 526 -3.52 34.47 -33.09
N PRO A 527 -4.02 33.93 -31.97
CA PRO A 527 -4.90 34.65 -31.04
C PRO A 527 -4.16 35.77 -30.26
N PRO A 528 -4.89 36.76 -29.71
CA PRO A 528 -4.29 37.95 -29.11
C PRO A 528 -3.68 37.70 -27.72
N ARG A 529 -2.60 38.43 -27.42
CA ARG A 529 -2.12 38.64 -26.05
C ARG A 529 -2.95 39.72 -25.37
N SER A 530 -3.37 39.51 -24.12
CA SER A 530 -3.97 40.56 -23.30
C SER A 530 -2.93 41.63 -22.95
N SER A 531 -3.31 42.91 -23.08
CA SER A 531 -2.41 44.06 -22.98
C SER A 531 -2.32 44.65 -21.58
N LEU A 532 -1.10 44.76 -21.06
CA LEU A 532 -0.75 45.71 -20.00
C LEU A 532 -0.38 47.06 -20.62
N LEU A 533 -0.96 48.16 -20.12
CA LEU A 533 -0.64 49.55 -20.48
C LEU A 533 -0.83 50.46 -19.24
N PRO A 534 -0.16 51.64 -19.14
CA PRO A 534 0.92 51.67 -18.15
C PRO A 534 1.02 52.93 -17.25
N SER A 535 1.81 52.75 -16.19
CA SER A 535 2.67 53.74 -15.49
C SER A 535 2.38 55.24 -15.57
N SER A 536 2.07 55.85 -14.41
CA SER A 536 2.73 57.09 -13.97
C SER A 536 2.53 57.40 -12.48
N GLU A 537 3.48 57.01 -11.62
CA GLU A 537 4.07 57.85 -10.56
C GLU A 537 5.15 57.06 -9.80
N PHE A 538 6.30 57.68 -9.51
CA PHE A 538 7.36 57.03 -8.74
C PHE A 538 8.26 58.06 -8.03
N ARG A 539 8.55 57.78 -6.74
CA ARG A 539 9.51 58.43 -5.81
C ARG A 539 8.99 59.58 -4.94
N LYS A 540 9.35 59.48 -3.64
CA LYS A 540 9.05 60.40 -2.51
C LYS A 540 7.57 60.32 -2.13
N THR A 541 7.20 59.90 -0.91
CA THR A 541 7.61 60.54 0.35
C THR A 541 7.67 59.60 1.59
N TRP A 542 8.64 59.90 2.46
CA TRP A 542 8.64 59.78 3.94
C TRP A 542 8.61 58.42 4.69
N ARG A 543 9.23 58.48 5.89
CA ARG A 543 9.28 57.46 6.95
C ARG A 543 8.42 57.91 8.15
N ARG A 544 8.14 56.95 9.06
CA ARG A 544 7.58 57.09 10.44
C ARG A 544 6.06 57.25 10.55
N PHE A 545 5.43 56.27 11.21
CA PHE A 545 4.69 56.31 12.50
C PHE A 545 4.22 54.85 12.72
N ARG A 546 4.42 54.10 13.82
CA ARG A 546 4.74 54.28 15.25
C ARG A 546 3.54 54.56 16.17
N LEU A 547 3.12 53.48 16.86
CA LEU A 547 2.40 53.39 18.15
C LEU A 547 0.96 53.90 18.27
N VAL A 548 0.08 52.99 18.73
CA VAL A 548 -1.01 53.25 19.69
C VAL A 548 -1.03 52.08 20.71
N ASN A 549 -1.21 52.36 22.01
CA ASN A 549 -1.40 51.36 23.09
C ASN A 549 -2.91 51.18 23.38
N CYS A 550 -3.43 50.15 24.03
CA CYS A 550 -3.35 49.75 25.46
C CYS A 550 -4.37 48.59 25.64
N GLY A 551 -4.41 47.69 26.64
CA GLY A 551 -3.66 47.39 27.88
C GLY A 551 -4.31 46.09 28.45
N ARG A 552 -4.29 45.69 29.73
CA ARG A 552 -3.66 46.12 30.99
C ARG A 552 -3.51 44.85 31.88
N GLY A 553 -2.46 44.70 32.69
CA GLY A 553 -2.32 43.62 33.70
C GLY A 553 -1.14 43.85 34.65
N ARG A 554 -1.25 43.50 35.94
CA ARG A 554 -0.25 43.86 36.98
C ARG A 554 -0.05 42.83 38.10
N SER A 555 1.21 42.41 38.30
CA SER A 555 1.89 42.18 39.60
C SER A 555 3.36 41.79 39.29
N LYS A 556 4.42 42.44 39.81
CA LYS A 556 4.97 42.47 41.20
C LYS A 556 5.22 41.04 41.73
N SER A 557 6.44 40.60 42.10
CA SER A 557 7.56 41.24 42.86
C SER A 557 8.97 40.79 42.35
N ARG A 558 10.08 41.56 42.47
CA ARG A 558 11.08 41.64 43.59
C ARG A 558 11.44 40.27 44.22
N THR A 559 12.68 39.85 44.54
CA THR A 559 14.10 40.34 44.45
C THR A 559 15.03 39.13 44.81
N ARG A 560 16.38 39.04 44.77
CA ARG A 560 17.64 39.84 44.57
C ARG A 560 18.65 38.88 43.86
N ALA A 561 19.62 39.25 43.00
CA ALA A 561 20.84 40.08 43.10
C ALA A 561 22.07 39.42 43.79
N LYS A 562 23.28 39.67 43.21
CA LYS A 562 24.67 39.26 43.61
C LYS A 562 25.17 37.88 43.14
N ASP A 563 26.45 37.68 42.74
CA ASP A 563 27.51 38.66 42.38
C ASP A 563 28.68 38.03 41.56
N ARG A 564 29.56 38.90 41.02
CA ARG A 564 30.97 38.70 40.56
C ARG A 564 31.32 37.99 39.23
N GLN A 565 31.98 38.79 38.37
CA GLN A 565 33.30 38.58 37.72
C GLN A 565 33.53 37.32 36.84
N GLY A 566 33.99 37.40 35.58
CA GLY A 566 34.20 38.55 34.68
C GLY A 566 35.60 38.61 34.04
N LEU A 567 35.69 38.47 32.71
CA LEU A 567 36.87 38.78 31.89
C LEU A 567 36.48 39.01 30.41
N LYS A 568 37.09 40.02 29.77
CA LYS A 568 36.96 40.44 28.37
C LYS A 568 38.04 41.52 28.09
N PRO A 569 38.37 41.84 26.83
CA PRO A 569 38.49 40.97 25.65
C PRO A 569 39.86 41.19 24.96
N GLN A 570 40.10 40.55 23.82
CA GLN A 570 40.98 41.11 22.79
C GLN A 570 40.31 41.04 21.41
N ALA A 571 40.65 42.00 20.56
CA ALA A 571 40.17 42.10 19.18
C ALA A 571 41.28 42.70 18.31
N ALA A 572 41.45 42.17 17.10
CA ALA A 572 42.35 42.72 16.11
C ALA A 572 41.58 42.99 14.80
N ARG A 573 41.52 44.26 14.40
CA ARG A 573 41.19 44.67 13.03
C ARG A 573 42.47 45.19 12.39
N ILE A 574 42.77 44.72 11.19
CA ILE A 574 43.66 45.42 10.25
C ILE A 574 42.91 45.56 8.93
N ASN A 575 43.03 46.72 8.29
CA ASN A 575 42.28 47.10 7.10
C ASN A 575 43.04 48.23 6.39
N PHE A 576 43.49 48.03 5.14
CA PHE A 576 43.81 49.11 4.20
C PHE A 576 43.69 48.63 2.74
N GLN A 577 43.81 49.55 1.78
CA GLN A 577 43.16 49.50 0.47
C GLN A 577 44.13 49.60 -0.73
N SER A 578 43.57 49.41 -1.94
CA SER A 578 44.14 49.75 -3.27
C SER A 578 45.23 48.79 -3.78
N LEU A 579 45.36 48.49 -5.09
CA LEU A 579 45.13 49.33 -6.28
C LEU A 579 44.21 48.69 -7.36
N ARG A 580 43.98 49.44 -8.46
CA ARG A 580 43.15 49.08 -9.63
C ARG A 580 44.00 48.71 -10.86
N SER A 581 43.28 48.29 -11.92
CA SER A 581 43.64 48.27 -13.36
C SER A 581 44.75 47.33 -13.86
N CYS A 582 44.36 46.32 -14.65
CA CYS A 582 44.54 46.40 -16.12
C CYS A 582 43.74 45.35 -16.92
N ARG A 583 43.24 45.77 -18.09
CA ARG A 583 42.61 45.05 -19.23
C ARG A 583 42.52 46.10 -20.38
N PRO A 584 42.33 45.76 -21.68
CA PRO A 584 41.85 44.49 -22.25
C PRO A 584 42.65 44.03 -23.52
N ARG A 585 41.99 43.25 -24.41
CA ARG A 585 42.36 42.84 -25.79
C ARG A 585 43.27 41.60 -25.89
N LEU A 586 43.16 40.75 -26.93
CA LEU A 586 42.27 40.75 -28.11
C LEU A 586 41.90 39.31 -28.54
N LEU A 587 40.81 39.14 -29.30
CA LEU A 587 40.52 37.90 -30.03
C LEU A 587 41.34 37.87 -31.33
N GLN A 588 41.85 36.70 -31.73
CA GLN A 588 41.60 36.08 -33.05
C GLN A 588 42.45 34.81 -33.28
N SER A 589 41.79 33.67 -33.46
CA SER A 589 42.11 32.66 -34.50
C SER A 589 41.15 31.47 -34.41
N ARG A 590 40.22 31.38 -35.37
CA ARG A 590 39.52 30.13 -35.70
C ARG A 590 40.27 29.45 -36.85
N GLN A 591 40.05 28.14 -37.02
CA GLN A 591 40.54 27.31 -38.13
C GLN A 591 42.07 27.07 -38.22
N ARG A 592 42.52 25.88 -37.80
CA ARG A 592 42.94 24.80 -38.74
C ARG A 592 43.49 23.58 -37.99
N LYS A 593 42.70 22.51 -37.94
CA LYS A 593 43.07 21.09 -38.26
C LYS A 593 41.99 20.13 -37.78
N ALA A 594 41.13 19.73 -38.72
CA ALA A 594 40.54 18.39 -38.70
C ALA A 594 41.56 17.40 -39.33
N LEU A 595 41.20 16.12 -39.41
CA LEU A 595 42.03 15.00 -39.89
C LEU A 595 43.25 14.69 -39.02
N THR A 596 43.02 14.00 -37.90
CA THR A 596 43.49 12.60 -37.71
C THR A 596 42.88 12.01 -36.43
N TRP A 597 41.85 11.16 -36.55
CA TRP A 597 41.53 10.09 -35.57
C TRP A 597 40.56 9.04 -36.16
N MET A 598 40.71 8.74 -37.45
CA MET A 598 40.09 7.59 -38.14
C MET A 598 41.19 6.72 -38.76
N ASN A 599 41.97 6.03 -37.92
CA ASN A 599 42.83 4.90 -38.32
C ASN A 599 43.38 4.13 -37.11
N CYS A 600 42.50 3.59 -36.27
CA CYS A 600 42.87 2.59 -35.25
C CYS A 600 41.88 1.41 -35.13
N VAL A 601 41.08 1.16 -36.18
CA VAL A 601 40.15 0.03 -36.27
C VAL A 601 40.42 -0.77 -37.55
N LYS A 602 41.67 -1.25 -37.73
CA LYS A 602 42.05 -2.18 -38.83
C LYS A 602 43.40 -2.90 -38.69
N SER A 603 43.87 -3.22 -37.48
CA SER A 603 45.03 -4.13 -37.30
C SER A 603 45.00 -4.96 -36.01
N CYS A 604 44.02 -5.85 -35.88
CA CYS A 604 44.03 -6.96 -34.91
C CYS A 604 43.08 -8.11 -35.33
N ARG A 605 43.31 -8.68 -36.52
CA ARG A 605 42.66 -9.93 -36.99
C ARG A 605 43.61 -10.78 -37.83
N SER A 606 44.61 -11.40 -37.21
CA SER A 606 45.23 -12.64 -37.68
C SER A 606 46.02 -13.30 -36.54
N ARG A 607 46.35 -14.59 -36.70
CA ARG A 607 47.15 -15.40 -35.75
C ARG A 607 46.61 -15.51 -34.31
N TRP A 608 45.66 -16.42 -34.11
CA TRP A 608 45.86 -17.57 -33.21
C TRP A 608 45.14 -18.77 -33.84
N ARG A 609 45.84 -19.89 -34.09
CA ARG A 609 45.28 -21.14 -34.60
C ARG A 609 45.38 -22.22 -33.52
N LEU A 610 44.31 -22.97 -33.33
CA LEU A 610 44.24 -24.12 -32.43
C LEU A 610 45.12 -25.29 -32.90
N PRO A 611 45.73 -26.04 -31.97
CA PRO A 611 45.95 -27.47 -32.12
C PRO A 611 44.89 -28.29 -31.37
N LYS A 612 44.33 -29.25 -32.10
CA LYS A 612 43.32 -30.27 -31.76
C LYS A 612 43.41 -30.85 -30.33
N ALA A 613 42.26 -30.99 -29.66
CA ALA A 613 42.05 -31.97 -28.59
C ALA A 613 41.00 -33.02 -29.03
N LYS A 614 41.21 -34.30 -28.70
CA LYS A 614 40.22 -35.39 -28.87
C LYS A 614 39.53 -35.67 -27.53
N PRO A 615 38.26 -36.11 -27.51
CA PRO A 615 37.56 -36.42 -26.27
C PRO A 615 38.02 -37.77 -25.67
N LYS A 616 37.99 -37.86 -24.34
CA LYS A 616 37.87 -39.12 -23.60
C LYS A 616 36.91 -38.94 -22.43
N TYR A 617 35.74 -39.57 -22.52
CA TYR A 617 34.97 -39.94 -21.34
C TYR A 617 35.75 -41.00 -20.54
N ARG A 618 35.68 -40.94 -19.21
CA ARG A 618 35.85 -42.12 -18.36
C ARG A 618 34.96 -41.96 -17.12
N ALA A 619 34.25 -43.01 -16.77
CA ALA A 619 33.41 -43.08 -15.57
C ALA A 619 34.17 -43.77 -14.43
N MET A 620 33.49 -43.90 -13.28
CA MET A 620 34.00 -44.28 -11.96
C MET A 620 34.82 -43.16 -11.29
N LYS A 621 34.68 -42.93 -9.98
CA LYS A 621 33.97 -43.73 -8.96
C LYS A 621 33.08 -42.86 -8.09
#